data_AF-A0A7Y3GG17-F1
#
_entry.id   AF-A0A7Y3GG17-F1
#
_cell.length_a   1.000
_cell.length_b   1.000
_cell.length_c   1.000
_cell.angle_alpha   90.00
_cell.angle_beta   90.00
_cell.angle_gamma   90.00
#
_symmetry.space_group_name_H-M   'P 1'
#
loop_
_entity.id
_entity.type
_entity.pdbx_description
1 polymer ?
#
loop_
_entity_poly.entity_id
_entity_poly.type
_entity_poly.pdbx_seq_one_letter_code
_entity_poly.pdbx_strand_id
1 'polypeptide(L)'
;MSVIRTGTAILALVMAAAIGYGFVAGDFGSEGSTILELAWGRVTLIDLYVGLGLFAAWVLLRDGPRRAIPWLVGFVVLGNLATALYAFGAARRAGSVEEFLLGKS
;
A
#
# COMPACT_ATOMS: atom_id res chain seq x y z
N MET A 1 1.82 -15.97 -12.12
CA MET A 1 1.43 -15.77 -10.70
C MET A 1 2.61 -15.73 -9.73
N SER A 2 3.60 -16.62 -9.83
CA SER A 2 4.79 -16.62 -8.93
C SER A 2 5.49 -15.27 -8.85
N VAL A 3 5.75 -14.62 -9.99
CA VAL A 3 6.39 -13.30 -10.06
C VAL A 3 5.64 -12.25 -9.25
N ILE A 4 4.30 -12.16 -9.39
CA ILE A 4 3.48 -11.19 -8.65
C ILE A 4 3.56 -11.46 -7.14
N ARG A 5 3.47 -12.73 -6.73
CA ARG A 5 3.58 -13.12 -5.32
C ARG A 5 4.94 -12.75 -4.73
N THR A 6 6.02 -13.10 -5.41
CA THR A 6 7.38 -12.79 -4.96
C THR A 6 7.63 -11.29 -4.94
N GLY A 7 7.24 -10.56 -5.99
CA GLY A 7 7.41 -9.12 -6.07
C GLY A 7 6.67 -8.38 -4.96
N THR A 8 5.39 -8.68 -4.75
CA THR A 8 4.59 -8.07 -3.67
C THR A 8 5.10 -8.40 -2.27
N ALA A 9 5.62 -9.61 -2.06
CA ALA A 9 6.28 -9.97 -0.80
C ALA A 9 7.57 -9.16 -0.57
N ILE A 10 8.41 -9.01 -1.59
CA ILE A 10 9.64 -8.20 -1.50
C ILE A 10 9.28 -6.74 -1.20
N LEU A 11 8.30 -6.17 -1.89
CA LEU A 11 7.85 -4.80 -1.65
C LEU A 11 7.34 -4.61 -0.21
N ALA A 12 6.58 -5.57 0.33
CA ALA A 12 6.15 -5.52 1.72
C ALA A 12 7.35 -5.54 2.69
N LEU A 13 8.35 -6.38 2.44
CA LEU A 13 9.57 -6.45 3.26
C LEU A 13 10.37 -5.15 3.19
N VAL A 14 10.54 -4.58 1.99
CA VAL A 14 11.24 -3.30 1.80
C VAL A 14 10.52 -2.19 2.56
N MET A 15 9.19 -2.10 2.45
CA MET A 15 8.40 -1.10 3.16
C MET A 15 8.48 -1.29 4.68
N ALA A 16 8.41 -2.52 5.18
CA ALA A 16 8.54 -2.80 6.60
C ALA A 16 9.93 -2.40 7.13
N ALA A 17 11.00 -2.70 6.37
CA ALA A 17 12.35 -2.32 6.73
C ALA A 17 12.54 -0.78 6.72
N ALA A 18 12.00 -0.09 5.71
CA ALA A 18 12.09 1.37 5.61
C ALA A 18 11.33 2.07 6.75
N ILE A 19 10.12 1.59 7.08
CA ILE A 19 9.34 2.09 8.22
C ILE A 19 10.11 1.83 9.53
N GLY A 20 10.63 0.62 9.72
CA GLY A 20 11.44 0.28 10.89
C GLY A 20 12.68 1.17 11.03
N TYR A 21 13.39 1.42 9.92
CA TYR A 21 14.51 2.35 9.90
C TYR A 21 14.08 3.77 10.29
N GLY A 22 12.98 4.28 9.72
CA GLY A 22 12.44 5.60 10.07
C GLY A 22 12.13 5.76 11.56
N PHE A 23 11.54 4.73 12.20
CA PHE A 23 11.25 4.76 13.64
C PHE A 23 12.50 4.63 14.53
N VAL A 24 13.57 4.01 14.04
CA VAL A 24 14.81 3.81 14.81
C VAL A 24 15.78 4.99 14.65
N ALA A 25 15.87 5.55 13.45
CA ALA A 25 16.89 6.52 13.08
C ALA A 25 16.39 7.96 12.91
N GLY A 26 15.08 8.17 12.75
CA GLY A 26 14.49 9.48 12.47
C GLY A 26 13.52 9.96 13.55
N ASP A 27 13.12 11.23 13.43
CA ASP A 27 12.04 11.83 14.23
C ASP A 27 10.81 12.07 13.34
N PHE A 28 9.78 11.22 13.51
CA PHE A 28 8.58 11.27 12.66
C PHE A 28 7.88 12.64 12.68
N GLY A 29 7.86 13.32 13.82
CA GLY A 29 7.16 14.60 13.97
C GLY A 29 7.91 15.73 13.28
N SER A 30 9.20 15.89 13.59
CA SER A 30 10.04 16.96 13.07
C SER A 30 10.35 16.80 11.59
N GLU A 31 10.62 15.58 11.12
CA GLU A 31 10.86 15.34 9.70
C GLU A 31 9.55 15.45 8.91
N GLY A 32 8.44 14.99 9.50
CA GLY A 32 7.10 15.15 8.92
C GLY A 32 6.71 16.62 8.73
N SER A 33 6.98 17.49 9.71
CA SER A 33 6.71 18.93 9.57
C SER A 33 7.58 19.55 8.47
N THR A 34 8.85 19.16 8.39
CA THR A 34 9.77 19.62 7.33
C THR A 34 9.26 19.23 5.94
N ILE A 35 8.77 18.01 5.76
CA ILE A 35 8.16 17.56 4.49
C ILE A 35 6.97 18.45 4.12
N LEU A 36 6.14 18.84 5.09
CA LEU A 36 4.98 19.70 4.83
C LEU A 36 5.33 21.13 4.46
N GLU A 37 6.50 21.63 4.87
CA GLU A 37 7.00 22.97 4.51
C GLU A 37 7.51 23.02 3.06
N LEU A 38 8.10 21.93 2.57
CA LEU A 38 8.63 21.82 1.22
C LEU A 38 7.52 21.71 0.17
N ALA A 39 7.61 22.50 -0.90
CA ALA A 39 6.66 22.44 -2.01
C ALA A 39 6.58 21.04 -2.63
N TRP A 40 7.74 20.44 -2.93
CA TRP A 40 7.81 19.07 -3.42
C TRP A 40 7.42 18.03 -2.37
N GLY A 41 7.65 18.29 -1.09
CA GLY A 41 7.21 17.39 -0.02
C GLY A 41 5.69 17.25 0.02
N ARG A 42 4.97 18.38 -0.10
CA ARG A 42 3.50 18.37 -0.28
C ARG A 42 3.07 17.66 -1.57
N VAL A 43 3.74 17.92 -2.70
CA VAL A 43 3.43 17.23 -3.97
C VAL A 43 3.57 15.71 -3.83
N THR A 44 4.64 15.24 -3.20
CA THR A 44 4.85 13.80 -2.96
C THR A 44 3.77 13.20 -2.05
N LEU A 45 3.34 13.92 -1.01
CA LEU A 45 2.23 13.47 -0.16
C LEU A 45 0.92 13.38 -0.93
N ILE A 46 0.62 14.37 -1.77
CA ILE A 46 -0.57 14.35 -2.63
C ILE A 46 -0.51 13.17 -3.60
N ASP A 47 0.62 12.98 -4.29
CA ASP A 47 0.84 11.88 -5.23
C ASP A 47 0.64 10.51 -4.54
N LEU A 48 1.26 10.33 -3.36
CA LEU A 48 1.11 9.13 -2.55
C LEU A 48 -0.36 8.86 -2.19
N TYR A 49 -1.06 9.82 -1.59
CA TYR A 49 -2.43 9.60 -1.12
C TYR A 49 -3.45 9.50 -2.26
N VAL A 50 -3.24 10.18 -3.39
CA VAL A 50 -4.04 9.97 -4.60
C VAL A 50 -3.84 8.55 -5.12
N GLY A 51 -2.60 8.06 -5.18
CA GLY A 51 -2.30 6.68 -5.55
C GLY A 51 -2.94 5.64 -4.62
N LEU A 52 -2.87 5.87 -3.29
CA LEU A 52 -3.53 5.01 -2.30
C LEU A 52 -5.05 5.03 -2.45
N GLY A 53 -5.66 6.19 -2.76
CA GLY A 53 -7.08 6.32 -3.02
C GLY A 53 -7.52 5.54 -4.27
N LEU A 54 -6.77 5.63 -5.36
CA LEU A 54 -7.02 4.84 -6.57
C LEU A 54 -6.90 3.34 -6.31
N PHE A 55 -5.88 2.92 -5.55
CA PHE A 55 -5.72 1.52 -5.15
C PHE A 55 -6.89 1.06 -4.26
N ALA A 56 -7.30 1.88 -3.29
CA ALA A 56 -8.44 1.58 -2.44
C ALA A 56 -9.74 1.43 -3.24
N ALA A 57 -9.97 2.27 -4.25
CA ALA A 57 -11.10 2.13 -5.16
C ALA A 57 -11.04 0.81 -5.94
N TRP A 58 -9.87 0.42 -6.45
CA TRP A 58 -9.69 -0.89 -7.08
C TRP A 58 -10.01 -2.05 -6.13
N VAL A 59 -9.52 -2.00 -4.89
CA VAL A 59 -9.82 -3.02 -3.86
C VAL A 59 -11.32 -3.10 -3.55
N LEU A 60 -12.00 -1.95 -3.44
CA LEU A 60 -13.45 -1.88 -3.24
C LEU A 60 -14.23 -2.53 -4.38
N LEU A 61 -13.86 -2.22 -5.62
CA LEU A 61 -14.49 -2.78 -6.82
C LEU A 61 -14.24 -4.29 -6.93
N ARG A 62 -13.03 -4.73 -6.60
CA ARG A 62 -12.59 -6.11 -6.74
C ARG A 62 -13.16 -7.06 -5.68
N ASP A 63 -13.05 -6.71 -4.41
CA ASP A 63 -13.35 -7.61 -3.29
C ASP A 63 -14.64 -7.23 -2.54
N GLY A 64 -15.27 -6.13 -2.92
CA GLY A 64 -16.46 -5.58 -2.26
C GLY A 64 -16.15 -4.90 -0.92
N PRO A 65 -17.11 -4.12 -0.39
CA PRO A 65 -16.89 -3.24 0.76
C PRO A 65 -16.49 -4.00 2.03
N ARG A 66 -17.11 -5.17 2.29
CA ARG A 66 -16.85 -5.95 3.52
C ARG A 66 -15.40 -6.38 3.65
N ARG A 67 -14.77 -6.78 2.55
CA ARG A 67 -13.36 -7.22 2.54
C ARG A 67 -12.41 -6.04 2.40
N ALA A 68 -12.83 -4.96 1.75
CA ALA A 68 -12.01 -3.78 1.52
C ALA A 68 -11.84 -2.89 2.76
N ILE A 69 -12.88 -2.68 3.57
CA ILE A 69 -12.87 -1.71 4.68
C ILE A 69 -11.67 -1.84 5.63
N PRO A 70 -11.29 -3.05 6.11
CA PRO A 70 -10.10 -3.18 6.96
C PRO A 70 -8.81 -2.70 6.27
N TRP A 71 -8.71 -2.91 4.96
CA TRP A 71 -7.57 -2.47 4.16
C TRP A 71 -7.55 -0.97 3.93
N LEU A 72 -8.71 -0.31 3.80
CA LEU A 72 -8.78 1.14 3.66
C LEU A 72 -8.10 1.86 4.84
N VAL A 73 -8.37 1.40 6.06
CA VAL A 73 -7.69 1.91 7.27
C VAL A 73 -6.19 1.61 7.19
N GLY A 74 -5.83 0.39 6.77
CA GLY A 74 -4.45 0.00 6.54
C GLY A 74 -3.71 0.89 5.55
N PHE A 75 -4.34 1.29 4.44
CA PHE A 75 -3.73 2.14 3.42
C PHE A 75 -3.46 3.54 3.96
N VAL A 76 -4.34 4.11 4.78
CA VAL A 76 -4.12 5.43 5.38
C VAL A 76 -3.01 5.40 6.42
N VAL A 77 -2.93 4.35 7.24
CA VAL A 77 -2.00 4.26 8.38
C VAL A 77 -0.62 3.73 7.97
N LEU A 78 -0.58 2.67 7.16
CA LEU A 78 0.64 1.95 6.78
C LEU A 78 1.09 2.25 5.34
N GLY A 79 0.32 3.00 4.58
CA GLY A 79 0.64 3.37 3.20
C GLY A 79 0.92 2.15 2.32
N ASN A 80 2.04 2.19 1.61
CA ASN A 80 2.42 1.15 0.67
C ASN A 80 2.81 -0.20 1.29
N LEU A 81 3.03 -0.26 2.61
CA LEU A 81 3.16 -1.56 3.28
C LEU A 81 1.82 -2.32 3.21
N ALA A 82 0.71 -1.65 3.51
CA ALA A 82 -0.60 -2.27 3.44
C ALA A 82 -1.01 -2.61 2.00
N THR A 83 -0.69 -1.78 1.00
CA THR A 83 -0.98 -2.08 -0.41
C THR A 83 -0.23 -3.32 -0.88
N ALA A 84 1.05 -3.45 -0.53
CA ALA A 84 1.87 -4.62 -0.86
C ALA A 84 1.35 -5.90 -0.18
N LEU A 85 0.98 -5.82 1.11
CA LEU A 85 0.41 -6.95 1.85
C LEU A 85 -0.95 -7.38 1.28
N TYR A 86 -1.81 -6.42 0.92
CA TYR A 86 -3.08 -6.71 0.26
C TYR A 86 -2.83 -7.43 -1.08
N ALA A 87 -1.98 -6.85 -1.93
CA ALA A 87 -1.66 -7.39 -3.24
C ALA A 87 -1.04 -8.80 -3.15
N PHE A 88 -0.17 -9.02 -2.17
CA PHE A 88 0.40 -10.35 -1.89
C PHE A 88 -0.68 -11.36 -1.50
N GLY A 89 -1.54 -11.01 -0.54
CA GLY A 89 -2.65 -11.87 -0.11
C GLY A 89 -3.60 -12.19 -1.27
N ALA A 90 -3.94 -11.19 -2.07
CA ALA A 90 -4.74 -11.34 -3.27
C ALA A 90 -4.07 -12.27 -4.31
N ALA A 91 -2.77 -12.10 -4.57
CA ALA A 91 -2.01 -12.93 -5.50
C ALA A 91 -1.88 -14.39 -5.02
N ARG A 92 -1.86 -14.64 -3.71
CA ARG A 92 -1.89 -16.00 -3.15
C ARG A 92 -3.24 -16.69 -3.36
N ARG A 93 -4.33 -15.94 -3.32
CA ARG A 93 -5.70 -16.48 -3.49
C ARG A 93 -6.09 -16.70 -4.95
N ALA A 94 -5.47 -15.97 -5.88
CA ALA A 94 -5.73 -16.05 -7.31
C ALA A 94 -4.90 -17.15 -8.00
N GLY A 95 -5.55 -17.87 -8.92
CA GLY A 95 -4.95 -18.86 -9.83
C GLY A 95 -4.40 -18.25 -11.13
N SER A 96 -5.00 -17.16 -11.61
CA SER A 96 -4.59 -16.44 -12.82
C SER A 96 -4.37 -14.95 -12.59
N VAL A 97 -3.77 -14.25 -13.57
CA VAL A 97 -3.62 -12.79 -13.53
C VAL A 97 -4.97 -12.10 -13.61
N GLU A 98 -5.90 -12.64 -14.39
CA GLU A 98 -7.26 -12.12 -14.51
C GLU A 98 -8.01 -12.19 -13.18
N GLU A 99 -7.98 -13.34 -12.50
CA GLU A 99 -8.56 -13.50 -11.15
C GLU A 99 -7.83 -12.60 -10.12
N PHE A 100 -6.55 -12.33 -10.35
CA PHE A 100 -5.81 -11.33 -9.58
C PHE A 100 -6.25 -9.90 -9.88
N LEU A 101 -6.69 -9.53 -11.08
CA LEU A 101 -7.07 -8.15 -11.38
C LEU A 101 -8.55 -7.87 -11.08
N LEU A 102 -9.41 -8.84 -11.37
CA LEU A 102 -10.86 -8.70 -11.33
C LEU A 102 -11.49 -9.26 -10.05
N GLY A 103 -10.76 -10.09 -9.30
CA GLY A 103 -11.32 -10.84 -8.18
C GLY A 103 -11.85 -12.20 -8.64
N LYS A 104 -12.38 -12.98 -7.70
CA LYS A 104 -13.00 -14.27 -8.04
C LYS A 104 -14.38 -14.03 -8.63
N SER A 105 -14.63 -14.56 -9.83
CA SER A 105 -15.96 -14.72 -10.40
C SER A 105 -16.79 -15.69 -9.57
#